data_AF-A0A4U0W973-F1
#
_entry.id   AF-A0A4U0W973-F1
#
_cell.length_a   1.000
_cell.length_b   1.000
_cell.length_c   1.000
_cell.angle_alpha   90.00
_cell.angle_beta   90.00
_cell.angle_gamma   90.00
#
_symmetry.space_group_name_H-M   'P 1'
#
loop_
_entity.id
_entity.type
_entity.pdbx_description
1 polymer ?
#
loop_
_entity_poly.entity_id
_entity_poly.type
_entity_poly.pdbx_seq_one_letter_code
_entity_poly.pdbx_strand_id
1 'polypeptide(L)'
;MHATAALTAVIAAAASAQAFAGTYPILAWSRTSLSSSLAELDAASPKQASRTSQQRLIQTGTDDAELCQLDKLYVVSAPGLHASDLARFPSIADSPDGVRSAARAAQESGGTVQVVPYVSDRLAVAPVGKIARRFRRCPGKSEAVQFVRFEGLLEGGDDATTEDEWRRMALQRLDSDVAQLVSSAPAHSAFFLTDLPTSLSSSTTTVTKKLAKRQQLLPSDTSDETLEEMLEEIAEEEHVKSEAFDDMLAEIEGSSVPVAATLNEDDEPVSASSDEYASAVDPYSHGEWDGSVLDVSNGFQRGGSSSGNDTDGHNGTSIFQPEDGSGLLHRYALFSPALIVAVLITFVVLIPTVIVGAQALLSIETVNGLETKMTGSVGIDPSKQ
;
A
#
# COMPACT_ATOMS: atom_id res chain seq x y z
N MET A 1 -24.32 -23.44 16.30
CA MET A 1 -24.48 -22.37 15.30
C MET A 1 -23.86 -21.02 15.70
N HIS A 2 -23.62 -20.72 16.99
CA HIS A 2 -23.00 -19.43 17.38
C HIS A 2 -21.47 -19.36 17.20
N ALA A 3 -20.75 -20.48 17.32
CA ALA A 3 -19.29 -20.50 17.17
C ALA A 3 -18.80 -20.20 15.74
N THR A 4 -19.54 -20.66 14.73
CA THR A 4 -19.22 -20.40 13.31
C THR A 4 -19.41 -18.92 12.94
N ALA A 5 -20.41 -18.26 13.51
CA ALA A 5 -20.65 -16.83 13.28
C ALA A 5 -19.57 -15.92 13.93
N ALA A 6 -19.04 -16.32 15.09
CA ALA A 6 -17.95 -15.59 15.74
C ALA A 6 -16.64 -15.71 14.94
N LEU A 7 -16.32 -16.91 14.44
CA LEU A 7 -15.13 -17.14 13.62
C LEU A 7 -15.16 -16.33 12.32
N THR A 8 -16.30 -16.32 11.61
CA THR A 8 -16.43 -15.54 10.37
C THR A 8 -16.32 -14.04 10.63
N ALA A 9 -16.84 -13.54 11.75
CA ALA A 9 -16.68 -12.14 12.15
C ALA A 9 -15.22 -11.75 12.42
N VAL A 10 -14.44 -12.62 13.08
CA VAL A 10 -13.01 -12.37 13.35
C VAL A 10 -12.18 -12.40 12.06
N ILE A 11 -12.42 -13.37 11.17
CA ILE A 11 -11.73 -13.45 9.88
C ILE A 11 -12.06 -12.22 9.02
N ALA A 12 -13.32 -11.80 8.99
CA ALA A 12 -13.74 -10.59 8.29
C ALA A 12 -13.07 -9.32 8.85
N ALA A 13 -12.97 -9.21 10.18
CA ALA A 13 -12.30 -8.08 10.83
C ALA A 13 -10.79 -8.06 10.53
N ALA A 14 -10.10 -9.19 10.60
CA ALA A 14 -8.67 -9.28 10.29
C ALA A 14 -8.38 -8.96 8.81
N ALA A 15 -9.21 -9.45 7.88
CA ALA A 15 -9.12 -9.12 6.46
C ALA A 15 -9.35 -7.62 6.20
N SER A 16 -10.24 -6.99 6.97
CA SER A 16 -10.50 -5.55 6.84
C SER A 16 -9.34 -4.66 7.28
N ALA A 17 -8.54 -5.08 8.26
CA ALA A 17 -7.37 -4.31 8.71
C ALA A 17 -6.23 -4.35 7.68
N GLN A 18 -6.01 -5.50 7.03
CA GLN A 18 -4.99 -5.61 5.97
C GLN A 18 -5.38 -4.90 4.68
N ALA A 19 -6.68 -4.71 4.41
CA ALA A 19 -7.14 -4.02 3.20
C ALA A 19 -6.71 -2.54 3.13
N PHE A 20 -6.30 -1.94 4.26
CA PHE A 20 -5.84 -0.55 4.32
C PHE A 20 -4.33 -0.42 4.53
N ALA A 21 -3.61 -1.52 4.78
CA ALA A 21 -2.16 -1.50 4.86
C ALA A 21 -1.58 -1.18 3.47
N GLY A 22 -0.67 -0.21 3.40
CA GLY A 22 -0.14 0.27 2.12
C GLY A 22 -1.15 1.15 1.36
N THR A 23 -2.02 1.88 2.06
CA THR A 23 -2.84 2.91 1.43
C THR A 23 -2.49 4.29 1.94
N TYR A 24 -2.51 5.27 1.04
CA TYR A 24 -2.29 6.67 1.36
C TYR A 24 -3.47 7.55 0.92
N PRO A 25 -3.75 8.64 1.64
CA PRO A 25 -4.74 9.62 1.21
C PRO A 25 -4.18 10.55 0.13
N ILE A 26 -5.06 10.99 -0.78
CA ILE A 26 -4.82 12.10 -1.69
C ILE A 26 -5.93 13.13 -1.48
N LEU A 27 -5.55 14.36 -1.20
CA LEU A 27 -6.43 15.53 -1.23
C LEU A 27 -5.95 16.43 -2.36
N ALA A 28 -6.78 16.63 -3.39
CA ALA A 28 -6.46 17.47 -4.52
C ALA A 28 -7.46 18.61 -4.66
N TRP A 29 -7.01 19.83 -4.90
CA TRP A 29 -7.89 20.96 -5.18
C TRP A 29 -7.29 21.94 -6.18
N SER A 30 -8.16 22.60 -6.93
CA SER A 30 -7.81 23.69 -7.83
C SER A 30 -8.94 24.71 -7.90
N ARG A 31 -8.59 25.99 -8.01
CA ARG A 31 -9.56 27.08 -8.24
C ARG A 31 -10.13 27.06 -9.67
N THR A 32 -9.45 26.40 -10.60
CA THR A 32 -9.94 26.13 -11.95
C THR A 32 -10.62 24.77 -12.02
N SER A 33 -11.56 24.61 -12.96
CA SER A 33 -12.21 23.33 -13.19
C SER A 33 -11.22 22.31 -13.79
N LEU A 34 -10.84 21.29 -13.00
CA LEU A 34 -10.01 20.16 -13.44
C LEU A 34 -10.78 18.84 -13.35
N SER A 35 -12.07 18.87 -13.67
CA SER A 35 -12.98 17.75 -13.41
C SER A 35 -12.56 16.49 -14.14
N SER A 36 -12.01 16.63 -15.34
CA SER A 36 -11.64 15.49 -16.18
C SER A 36 -10.33 14.87 -15.70
N SER A 37 -9.32 15.71 -15.42
CA SER A 37 -8.00 15.25 -14.97
C SER A 37 -8.01 14.68 -13.54
N LEU A 38 -8.85 15.21 -12.65
CA LEU A 38 -8.97 14.71 -11.27
C LEU A 38 -9.85 13.45 -11.16
N ALA A 39 -10.72 13.17 -12.12
CA ALA A 39 -11.52 11.95 -12.15
C ALA A 39 -10.65 10.67 -12.26
N GLU A 40 -9.40 10.78 -12.74
CA GLU A 40 -8.44 9.66 -12.73
C GLU A 40 -8.09 9.22 -11.29
N LEU A 41 -8.14 10.14 -10.31
CA LEU A 41 -7.90 9.80 -8.91
C LEU A 41 -9.00 8.88 -8.36
N ASP A 42 -10.25 9.06 -8.80
CA ASP A 42 -11.37 8.18 -8.40
C ASP A 42 -11.23 6.78 -8.98
N ALA A 43 -10.69 6.66 -10.19
CA ALA A 43 -10.41 5.36 -10.80
C ALA A 43 -9.34 4.57 -10.04
N ALA A 44 -8.44 5.26 -9.32
CA ALA A 44 -7.44 4.64 -8.46
C ALA A 44 -7.99 4.21 -7.08
N SER A 45 -9.21 4.63 -6.73
CA SER A 45 -9.86 4.24 -5.48
C SER A 45 -10.46 2.83 -5.59
N PRO A 46 -10.05 1.87 -4.74
CA PRO A 46 -10.51 0.48 -4.82
C PRO A 46 -12.02 0.33 -4.56
N LYS A 47 -12.67 1.31 -3.90
CA LYS A 47 -14.11 1.29 -3.63
C LYS A 47 -14.97 1.84 -4.78
N GLN A 48 -14.38 2.58 -5.73
CA GLN A 48 -15.12 3.33 -6.74
C GLN A 48 -14.71 3.01 -8.19
N ALA A 49 -13.81 2.04 -8.39
CA ALA A 49 -13.48 1.50 -9.70
C ALA A 49 -14.69 0.78 -10.33
N SER A 50 -15.67 1.54 -10.82
CA SER A 50 -16.72 1.06 -11.70
C SER A 50 -16.12 0.74 -13.08
N ARG A 51 -16.73 -0.19 -13.82
CA ARG A 51 -16.31 -0.48 -15.23
C ARG A 51 -16.28 0.78 -16.12
N THR A 52 -17.09 1.78 -15.80
CA THR A 52 -17.12 3.09 -16.49
C THR A 52 -15.92 3.98 -16.18
N SER A 53 -15.34 3.94 -14.97
CA SER A 53 -14.12 4.69 -14.66
C SER A 53 -12.87 4.07 -15.30
N GLN A 54 -12.84 2.75 -15.48
CA GLN A 54 -11.79 2.06 -16.25
C GLN A 54 -11.82 2.39 -17.75
N GLN A 55 -13.00 2.54 -18.36
CA GLN A 55 -13.12 2.96 -19.76
C GLN A 55 -12.67 4.41 -19.99
N ARG A 56 -12.82 5.28 -18.99
CA ARG A 56 -12.37 6.68 -19.07
C ARG A 56 -10.84 6.83 -19.04
N LEU A 57 -10.14 5.89 -18.40
CA LEU A 57 -8.68 5.85 -18.36
C LEU A 57 -8.03 5.72 -19.76
N ILE A 58 -8.81 5.34 -20.78
CA ILE A 58 -8.36 5.16 -22.17
C ILE A 58 -8.54 6.45 -22.99
N GLN A 59 -9.41 7.39 -22.57
CA GLN A 59 -9.64 8.67 -23.26
C GLN A 59 -8.69 9.77 -22.76
N THR A 60 -7.39 9.51 -22.84
CA THR A 60 -6.34 10.39 -22.29
C THR A 60 -6.11 11.68 -23.07
N GLY A 61 -6.64 11.82 -24.29
CA GLY A 61 -6.30 12.91 -25.20
C GLY A 61 -6.99 14.26 -24.96
N THR A 62 -8.21 14.27 -24.40
CA THR A 62 -8.96 15.52 -24.14
C THR A 62 -8.63 16.15 -22.79
N ASP A 63 -8.15 15.34 -21.84
CA ASP A 63 -7.97 15.74 -20.44
C ASP A 63 -6.68 16.53 -20.19
N ASP A 64 -5.76 16.53 -21.16
CA ASP A 64 -4.48 17.22 -21.06
C ASP A 64 -4.64 18.74 -21.28
N ALA A 65 -5.69 19.18 -22.00
CA ALA A 65 -5.95 20.59 -22.26
C ALA A 65 -6.33 21.37 -20.99
N GLU A 66 -7.02 20.75 -20.03
CA GLU A 66 -7.35 21.34 -18.72
C GLU A 66 -6.10 21.52 -17.86
N LEU A 67 -5.22 20.49 -17.83
CA LEU A 67 -3.95 20.55 -17.11
C LEU A 67 -3.04 21.64 -17.66
N CYS A 68 -2.93 21.78 -18.99
CA CYS A 68 -2.06 22.77 -19.62
C CYS A 68 -2.48 24.23 -19.39
N GLN A 69 -3.72 24.47 -18.93
CA GLN A 69 -4.18 25.81 -18.52
C GLN A 69 -3.66 26.23 -17.15
N LEU A 70 -3.14 25.29 -16.35
CA LEU A 70 -2.56 25.62 -15.05
C LEU A 70 -1.21 26.33 -15.22
N ASP A 71 -0.99 27.35 -14.41
CA ASP A 71 0.27 28.04 -14.30
C ASP A 71 1.30 27.21 -13.57
N LYS A 72 0.88 26.56 -12.46
CA LYS A 72 1.77 25.83 -11.57
C LYS A 72 1.04 24.69 -10.86
N LEU A 73 1.73 23.57 -10.70
CA LEU A 73 1.26 22.36 -10.03
C LEU A 73 2.08 22.14 -8.76
N TYR A 74 1.41 22.11 -7.60
CA TYR A 74 2.05 21.85 -6.32
C TYR A 74 1.74 20.45 -5.84
N VAL A 75 2.77 19.67 -5.55
CA VAL A 75 2.65 18.33 -4.96
C VAL A 75 3.30 18.36 -3.58
N VAL A 76 2.46 18.40 -2.55
CA VAL A 76 2.86 18.40 -1.15
C VAL A 76 2.86 16.96 -0.64
N SER A 77 4.06 16.40 -0.44
CA SER A 77 4.27 15.11 0.20
C SER A 77 4.39 15.31 1.71
N ALA A 78 3.57 14.61 2.47
CA ALA A 78 3.58 14.60 3.93
C ALA A 78 3.71 13.14 4.41
N PRO A 79 4.94 12.60 4.55
CA PRO A 79 5.19 11.25 5.01
C PRO A 79 4.44 10.92 6.31
N GLY A 80 3.70 9.82 6.36
CA GLY A 80 2.91 9.40 7.52
C GLY A 80 1.52 10.02 7.63
N LEU A 81 1.09 10.80 6.65
CA LEU A 81 -0.26 11.36 6.59
C LEU A 81 -1.29 10.24 6.33
N HIS A 82 -2.21 10.02 7.27
CA HIS A 82 -3.27 9.02 7.13
C HIS A 82 -4.62 9.63 6.74
N ALA A 83 -5.52 8.81 6.19
CA ALA A 83 -6.88 9.24 5.84
C ALA A 83 -7.66 9.83 7.04
N SER A 84 -7.41 9.30 8.24
CA SER A 84 -7.98 9.82 9.49
C SER A 84 -7.50 11.23 9.83
N ASP A 85 -6.31 11.61 9.36
CA ASP A 85 -5.73 12.93 9.63
C ASP A 85 -6.39 14.02 8.80
N LEU A 86 -6.91 13.69 7.61
CA LEU A 86 -7.71 14.60 6.80
C LEU A 86 -8.91 15.16 7.61
N ALA A 87 -9.47 14.34 8.50
CA ALA A 87 -10.55 14.73 9.42
C ALA A 87 -10.06 15.54 10.64
N ARG A 88 -8.76 15.56 10.93
CA ARG A 88 -8.12 16.25 12.06
C ARG A 88 -7.49 17.60 11.71
N PHE A 89 -7.42 17.98 10.43
CA PHE A 89 -6.95 19.32 10.05
C PHE A 89 -7.73 20.44 10.77
N PRO A 90 -7.06 21.56 11.09
CA PRO A 90 -7.69 22.73 11.71
C PRO A 90 -9.00 23.11 11.03
N SER A 91 -9.98 23.55 11.80
CA SER A 91 -11.24 24.01 11.23
C SER A 91 -11.03 25.31 10.45
N ILE A 92 -11.98 25.65 9.57
CA ILE A 92 -11.94 26.89 8.79
C ILE A 92 -11.90 28.12 9.70
N ALA A 93 -12.47 28.03 10.90
CA ALA A 93 -12.44 29.11 11.89
C ALA A 93 -11.04 29.28 12.52
N ASP A 94 -10.32 28.18 12.72
CA ASP A 94 -9.00 28.19 13.36
C ASP A 94 -7.89 28.53 12.36
N SER A 95 -8.08 28.16 11.08
CA SER A 95 -7.13 28.42 9.99
C SER A 95 -7.86 28.87 8.73
N PRO A 96 -8.09 30.19 8.55
CA PRO A 96 -8.86 30.73 7.42
C PRO A 96 -8.15 30.58 6.07
N ASP A 97 -6.83 30.41 6.08
CA ASP A 97 -6.01 30.20 4.87
C ASP A 97 -5.49 28.76 4.73
N GLY A 98 -5.84 27.89 5.69
CA GLY A 98 -5.40 26.49 5.76
C GLY A 98 -5.95 25.59 4.65
N VAL A 99 -5.58 24.32 4.70
CA VAL A 99 -5.92 23.29 3.70
C VAL A 99 -7.43 23.20 3.47
N ARG A 100 -8.22 23.15 4.56
CA ARG A 100 -9.68 23.04 4.46
C ARG A 100 -10.33 24.28 3.88
N SER A 101 -9.83 25.44 4.27
CA SER A 101 -10.35 26.73 3.81
C SER A 101 -10.00 26.97 2.35
N ALA A 102 -8.77 26.63 1.94
CA ALA A 102 -8.32 26.68 0.56
C ALA A 102 -9.12 25.72 -0.35
N ALA A 103 -9.35 24.48 0.10
CA ALA A 103 -10.18 23.53 -0.62
C ALA A 103 -11.63 24.04 -0.75
N ARG A 104 -12.23 24.52 0.34
CA ARG A 104 -13.59 25.08 0.29
C ARG A 104 -13.68 26.30 -0.61
N ALA A 105 -12.72 27.22 -0.54
CA ALA A 105 -12.67 28.40 -1.41
C ALA A 105 -12.57 28.00 -2.89
N ALA A 106 -11.79 26.97 -3.21
CA ALA A 106 -11.71 26.40 -4.55
C ALA A 106 -13.05 25.81 -5.01
N GLN A 107 -13.77 25.12 -4.12
CA GLN A 107 -15.12 24.61 -4.44
C GLN A 107 -16.13 25.74 -4.66
N GLU A 108 -16.10 26.79 -3.83
CA GLU A 108 -17.00 27.94 -3.93
C GLU A 108 -16.72 28.79 -5.18
N SER A 109 -15.48 28.82 -5.67
CA SER A 109 -15.13 29.49 -6.93
C SER A 109 -15.50 28.71 -8.20
N GLY A 110 -16.21 27.58 -8.07
CA GLY A 110 -16.53 26.68 -9.18
C GLY A 110 -15.34 25.83 -9.65
N GLY A 111 -14.28 25.78 -8.85
CA GLY A 111 -13.17 24.86 -9.03
C GLY A 111 -13.51 23.43 -8.59
N THR A 112 -12.49 22.59 -8.51
CA THR A 112 -12.65 21.17 -8.23
C THR A 112 -11.88 20.77 -6.99
N VAL A 113 -12.52 20.00 -6.11
CA VAL A 113 -11.93 19.40 -4.92
C VAL A 113 -12.20 17.92 -4.96
N GLN A 114 -11.16 17.11 -4.86
CA GLN A 114 -11.23 15.66 -4.85
C GLN A 114 -10.53 15.12 -3.60
N VAL A 115 -11.22 14.23 -2.88
CA VAL A 115 -10.65 13.53 -1.72
C VAL A 115 -10.68 12.04 -2.00
N VAL A 116 -9.52 11.44 -2.15
CA VAL A 116 -9.37 9.99 -2.32
C VAL A 116 -8.69 9.44 -1.08
N PRO A 117 -9.46 8.93 -0.10
CA PRO A 117 -8.91 8.58 1.21
C PRO A 117 -7.99 7.36 1.17
N TYR A 118 -8.15 6.48 0.18
CA TYR A 118 -7.39 5.23 0.10
C TYR A 118 -6.92 5.01 -1.33
N VAL A 119 -5.64 5.26 -1.57
CA VAL A 119 -4.94 4.89 -2.80
C VAL A 119 -3.88 3.86 -2.47
N SER A 120 -3.86 2.75 -3.20
CA SER A 120 -2.88 1.70 -2.96
C SER A 120 -1.47 2.14 -3.36
N ASP A 121 -0.50 1.88 -2.49
CA ASP A 121 0.94 2.01 -2.73
C ASP A 121 1.46 1.02 -3.78
N ARG A 122 0.74 -0.08 -4.02
CA ARG A 122 1.07 -1.13 -4.99
C ARG A 122 0.82 -0.74 -6.43
N LEU A 123 0.26 0.44 -6.69
CA LEU A 123 0.10 0.95 -8.04
C LEU A 123 1.49 1.19 -8.65
N ALA A 124 1.75 0.58 -9.81
CA ALA A 124 3.03 0.71 -10.52
C ALA A 124 3.43 2.18 -10.76
N VAL A 125 2.46 3.08 -10.89
CA VAL A 125 2.68 4.53 -10.91
C VAL A 125 1.62 5.20 -10.04
N ALA A 126 2.08 5.96 -9.05
CA ALA A 126 1.21 6.81 -8.23
C ALA A 126 0.36 7.74 -9.12
N PRO A 127 -0.96 7.87 -8.89
CA PRO A 127 -1.84 8.72 -9.71
C PRO A 127 -1.35 10.16 -9.82
N VAL A 128 -0.87 10.75 -8.72
CA VAL A 128 -0.28 12.10 -8.70
C VAL A 128 0.95 12.18 -9.60
N GLY A 129 1.78 11.13 -9.62
CA GLY A 129 2.95 11.05 -10.49
C GLY A 129 2.58 11.01 -11.98
N LYS A 130 1.49 10.33 -12.35
CA LYS A 130 0.97 10.34 -13.72
C LYS A 130 0.52 11.75 -14.12
N ILE A 131 -0.27 12.41 -13.27
CA ILE A 131 -0.76 13.78 -13.51
C ILE A 131 0.40 14.76 -13.66
N ALA A 132 1.40 14.70 -12.77
CA ALA A 132 2.57 15.56 -12.84
C ALA A 132 3.37 15.36 -14.15
N ARG A 133 3.50 14.12 -14.64
CA ARG A 133 4.14 13.84 -15.94
C ARG A 133 3.33 14.39 -17.11
N ARG A 134 2.01 14.31 -17.07
CA ARG A 134 1.13 14.91 -18.10
C ARG A 134 1.26 16.42 -18.13
N PHE A 135 1.25 17.05 -16.96
CA PHE A 135 1.46 18.49 -16.85
C PHE A 135 2.84 18.93 -17.36
N ARG A 136 3.91 18.16 -17.10
CA ARG A 136 5.25 18.44 -17.65
C ARG A 136 5.33 18.33 -19.19
N ARG A 137 4.42 17.57 -19.83
CA ARG A 137 4.34 17.50 -21.30
C ARG A 137 3.69 18.75 -21.91
N CYS A 138 3.05 19.59 -21.11
CA CYS A 138 2.51 20.86 -21.58
C CYS A 138 3.66 21.81 -22.00
N PRO A 139 3.51 22.52 -23.14
CA PRO A 139 4.55 23.39 -23.65
C PRO A 139 4.87 24.52 -22.65
N GLY A 140 6.15 24.61 -22.25
CA GLY A 140 6.63 25.64 -21.32
C GLY A 140 6.33 25.40 -19.83
N LYS A 141 5.92 24.17 -19.43
CA LYS A 141 5.53 23.84 -18.05
C LYS A 141 6.47 22.85 -17.33
N SER A 142 7.66 22.59 -17.88
CA SER A 142 8.62 21.64 -17.28
C SER A 142 9.04 22.03 -15.85
N GLU A 143 9.28 23.32 -15.61
CA GLU A 143 9.67 23.89 -14.30
C GLU A 143 8.45 24.27 -13.43
N ALA A 144 7.24 24.10 -13.94
CA ALA A 144 6.01 24.52 -13.27
C ALA A 144 5.45 23.46 -12.30
N VAL A 145 6.12 22.32 -12.12
CA VAL A 145 5.77 21.37 -11.05
C VAL A 145 6.69 21.58 -9.87
N GLN A 146 6.11 22.03 -8.74
CA GLN A 146 6.84 22.16 -7.49
C GLN A 146 6.44 21.04 -6.54
N PHE A 147 7.43 20.25 -6.14
CA PHE A 147 7.27 19.26 -5.09
C PHE A 147 7.72 19.87 -3.77
N VAL A 148 6.87 19.77 -2.76
CA VAL A 148 7.15 20.25 -1.41
C VAL A 148 7.07 19.03 -0.50
N ARG A 149 8.11 18.78 0.30
CA ARG A 149 8.10 17.71 1.30
C ARG A 149 7.95 18.34 2.67
N PHE A 150 7.00 17.83 3.46
CA PHE A 150 6.82 18.20 4.85
C PHE A 150 7.37 17.08 5.74
N GLU A 151 8.40 17.37 6.52
CA GLU A 151 8.90 16.47 7.54
C GLU A 151 8.28 16.83 8.90
N GLY A 152 8.03 15.85 9.76
CA GLY A 152 7.51 16.07 11.12
C GLY A 152 6.22 15.32 11.46
N LEU A 153 5.61 14.60 10.51
CA LEU A 153 4.50 13.69 10.80
C LEU A 153 4.96 12.29 11.25
N LEU A 154 6.22 11.91 10.95
CA LEU A 154 6.82 10.64 11.38
C LEU A 154 7.74 10.79 12.59
N GLU A 155 8.31 11.97 12.78
CA GLU A 155 9.17 12.29 13.92
C GLU A 155 8.25 12.54 15.12
N GLY A 156 8.03 11.49 15.92
CA GLY A 156 7.29 11.62 17.17
C GLY A 156 7.92 12.71 18.03
N GLY A 157 7.10 13.61 18.57
CA GLY A 157 7.62 14.72 19.38
C GLY A 157 8.01 14.24 20.77
N ASP A 158 9.31 14.36 21.11
CA ASP A 158 9.87 13.95 22.41
C ASP A 158 9.17 14.62 23.62
N ASP A 159 8.63 15.82 23.41
CA ASP A 159 8.04 16.66 24.46
C ASP A 159 6.51 16.48 24.64
N ALA A 160 5.84 15.72 23.77
CA ALA A 160 4.39 15.62 23.82
C ALA A 160 3.91 14.50 24.73
N THR A 161 2.95 14.83 25.59
CA THR A 161 2.44 13.88 26.59
C THR A 161 1.64 12.73 25.98
N THR A 162 1.09 12.91 24.76
CA THR A 162 0.28 11.91 24.05
C THR A 162 0.50 11.94 22.55
N GLU A 163 0.31 10.78 21.90
CA GLU A 163 0.48 10.66 20.44
C GLU A 163 -0.45 11.60 19.66
N ASP A 164 -1.69 11.71 20.13
CA ASP A 164 -2.71 12.56 19.52
C ASP A 164 -2.37 14.05 19.61
N GLU A 165 -1.68 14.49 20.67
CA GLU A 165 -1.33 15.89 20.88
C GLU A 165 -0.21 16.33 19.92
N TRP A 166 0.90 15.59 19.83
CA TRP A 166 1.94 15.94 18.85
C TRP A 166 1.43 15.84 17.43
N ARG A 167 0.61 14.82 17.11
CA ARG A 167 0.07 14.64 15.76
C ARG A 167 -0.83 15.80 15.36
N ARG A 168 -1.60 16.36 16.30
CA ARG A 168 -2.37 17.60 16.07
C ARG A 168 -1.47 18.79 15.83
N MET A 169 -0.40 18.96 16.62
CA MET A 169 0.56 20.05 16.41
C MET A 169 1.27 19.94 15.07
N ALA A 170 1.68 18.74 14.66
CA ALA A 170 2.29 18.47 13.35
C ALA A 170 1.32 18.81 12.20
N LEU A 171 0.05 18.42 12.31
CA LEU A 171 -0.98 18.76 11.31
C LEU A 171 -1.26 20.28 11.27
N GLN A 172 -1.21 20.96 12.41
CA GLN A 172 -1.38 22.42 12.45
C GLN A 172 -0.20 23.14 11.78
N ARG A 173 1.03 22.62 11.94
CA ARG A 173 2.21 23.13 11.24
C ARG A 173 2.13 22.89 9.73
N LEU A 174 1.77 21.66 9.31
CA LEU A 174 1.52 21.33 7.91
C LEU A 174 0.45 22.25 7.31
N ASP A 175 -0.63 22.51 8.03
CA ASP A 175 -1.71 23.40 7.59
C ASP A 175 -1.22 24.83 7.39
N SER A 176 -0.41 25.36 8.31
CA SER A 176 0.22 26.68 8.19
C SER A 176 1.18 26.77 6.99
N ASP A 177 2.01 25.75 6.77
CA ASP A 177 2.97 25.72 5.67
C ASP A 177 2.24 25.65 4.32
N VAL A 178 1.16 24.86 4.22
CA VAL A 178 0.32 24.81 3.03
C VAL A 178 -0.44 26.13 2.84
N ALA A 179 -0.91 26.78 3.91
CA ALA A 179 -1.54 28.10 3.82
C ALA A 179 -0.58 29.15 3.22
N GLN A 180 0.67 29.15 3.67
CA GLN A 180 1.71 30.01 3.10
C GLN A 180 1.94 29.69 1.62
N LEU A 181 2.03 28.40 1.26
CA LEU A 181 2.19 27.96 -0.12
C LEU A 181 1.03 28.43 -1.00
N VAL A 182 -0.22 28.23 -0.56
CA VAL A 182 -1.44 28.64 -1.27
C VAL A 182 -1.51 30.16 -1.44
N SER A 183 -1.12 30.93 -0.41
CA SER A 183 -1.11 32.40 -0.48
C SER A 183 -0.09 32.95 -1.48
N SER A 184 1.04 32.25 -1.67
CA SER A 184 2.11 32.64 -2.59
C SER A 184 1.88 32.15 -4.03
N ALA A 185 0.91 31.28 -4.24
CA ALA A 185 0.71 30.60 -5.50
C ALA A 185 -0.04 31.47 -6.54
N PRO A 186 0.22 31.23 -7.84
CA PRO A 186 -0.56 31.86 -8.93
C PRO A 186 -2.05 31.51 -8.87
N ALA A 187 -2.88 32.33 -9.51
CA ALA A 187 -4.33 32.14 -9.54
C ALA A 187 -4.76 30.78 -10.15
N HIS A 188 -4.07 30.34 -11.21
CA HIS A 188 -4.33 29.07 -11.89
C HIS A 188 -3.38 27.98 -11.39
N SER A 189 -3.47 27.65 -10.11
CA SER A 189 -2.67 26.59 -9.51
C SER A 189 -3.52 25.44 -8.98
N ALA A 190 -2.95 24.24 -9.03
CA ALA A 190 -3.53 23.03 -8.46
C ALA A 190 -2.61 22.48 -7.37
N PHE A 191 -3.20 21.92 -6.32
CA PHE A 191 -2.50 21.41 -5.16
C PHE A 191 -2.88 19.95 -4.93
N PHE A 192 -1.87 19.12 -4.62
CA PHE A 192 -2.02 17.72 -4.28
C PHE A 192 -1.33 17.48 -2.94
N LEU A 193 -2.08 17.15 -1.89
CA LEU A 193 -1.56 16.75 -0.60
C LEU A 193 -1.66 15.22 -0.47
N THR A 194 -0.54 14.56 -0.21
CA THR A 194 -0.46 13.09 -0.23
C THR A 194 0.67 12.55 0.65
N ASP A 195 0.55 11.31 1.12
CA ASP A 195 1.63 10.54 1.77
C ASP A 195 2.44 9.74 0.74
N LEU A 196 2.93 10.39 -0.33
CA LEU A 196 3.82 9.70 -1.26
C LEU A 196 5.22 9.67 -0.66
N PRO A 197 5.80 8.48 -0.42
CA PRO A 197 7.22 8.40 -0.08
C PRO A 197 7.96 9.06 -1.23
N THR A 198 8.83 10.01 -0.93
CA THR A 198 9.60 10.70 -1.97
C THR A 198 10.62 9.78 -2.65
N SER A 199 10.50 8.45 -2.54
CA SER A 199 11.27 7.49 -3.33
C SER A 199 10.96 7.56 -4.84
N LEU A 200 9.93 8.32 -5.26
CA LEU A 200 9.84 8.84 -6.63
C LEU A 200 10.99 9.80 -7.02
N SER A 201 11.81 10.22 -6.05
CA SER A 201 12.94 11.16 -6.19
C SER A 201 14.33 10.49 -6.16
N SER A 202 14.47 9.17 -5.93
CA SER A 202 15.80 8.55 -5.94
C SER A 202 15.79 7.04 -6.22
N SER A 203 15.97 6.69 -7.49
CA SER A 203 16.70 5.47 -7.86
C SER A 203 17.78 5.78 -8.90
N THR A 204 18.58 6.82 -8.63
CA THR A 204 19.91 7.00 -9.21
C THR A 204 20.95 7.18 -8.10
N THR A 205 20.91 6.34 -7.07
CA THR A 205 22.17 5.85 -6.52
C THR A 205 22.58 4.66 -7.36
N THR A 206 23.32 4.94 -8.42
CA THR A 206 24.23 3.99 -9.06
C THR A 206 25.27 3.55 -8.03
N VAL A 207 24.87 2.68 -7.10
CA VAL A 207 25.80 1.71 -6.56
C VAL A 207 26.05 0.76 -7.72
N THR A 208 27.01 1.10 -8.57
CA THR A 208 27.71 0.16 -9.43
C THR A 208 28.49 -0.81 -8.53
N LYS A 209 27.76 -1.63 -7.76
CA LYS A 209 28.27 -2.93 -7.37
C LYS A 209 28.37 -3.69 -8.67
N LYS A 210 29.56 -3.61 -9.29
CA LYS A 210 30.06 -4.63 -10.19
C LYS A 210 29.57 -5.96 -9.64
N LEU A 211 28.69 -6.62 -10.39
CA LEU A 211 28.43 -8.04 -10.28
C LEU A 211 29.74 -8.75 -10.66
N ALA A 212 30.72 -8.67 -9.76
CA ALA A 212 31.84 -9.58 -9.73
C ALA A 212 31.22 -10.91 -9.29
N LYS A 213 30.89 -11.72 -10.30
CA LYS A 213 30.89 -13.18 -10.31
C LYS A 213 31.45 -13.78 -9.00
N ARG A 214 30.60 -13.91 -7.97
CA ARG A 214 30.87 -14.78 -6.83
C ARG A 214 30.49 -16.19 -7.27
N GLN A 215 31.38 -16.82 -8.02
CA GLN A 215 31.60 -18.26 -7.83
C GLN A 215 32.16 -18.40 -6.42
N GLN A 216 31.30 -18.73 -5.46
CA GLN A 216 31.76 -19.22 -4.17
C GLN A 216 32.42 -20.57 -4.41
N LEU A 217 33.74 -20.60 -4.20
CA LEU A 217 34.47 -21.81 -3.84
C LEU A 217 33.71 -22.45 -2.67
N LEU A 218 33.13 -23.63 -2.89
CA LEU A 218 32.74 -24.51 -1.80
C LEU A 218 34.01 -24.97 -1.06
N PRO A 219 33.99 -25.06 0.28
CA PRO A 219 35.03 -25.74 1.03
C PRO A 219 34.98 -27.24 0.71
N SER A 220 36.12 -27.78 0.26
CA SER A 220 36.29 -29.11 -0.32
C SER A 220 36.49 -30.23 0.72
N ASP A 221 35.75 -30.24 1.83
CA ASP A 221 35.96 -31.25 2.88
C ASP A 221 34.64 -31.72 3.52
N THR A 222 33.64 -32.03 2.70
CA THR A 222 32.51 -32.87 3.12
C THR A 222 32.44 -34.07 2.20
N SER A 223 32.66 -35.25 2.77
CA SER A 223 32.66 -36.57 2.12
C SER A 223 31.46 -36.77 1.20
N ASP A 224 31.75 -37.19 -0.05
CA ASP A 224 30.79 -37.39 -1.14
C ASP A 224 29.62 -38.33 -0.80
N GLU A 225 29.74 -39.20 0.21
CA GLU A 225 28.67 -40.14 0.60
C GLU A 225 27.40 -39.45 1.13
N THR A 226 27.51 -38.30 1.80
CA THR A 226 26.33 -37.63 2.41
C THR A 226 25.52 -36.77 1.43
N LEU A 227 26.07 -36.42 0.27
CA LEU A 227 25.37 -35.59 -0.72
C LEU A 227 24.55 -36.45 -1.69
N GLU A 228 25.02 -37.65 -2.03
CA GLU A 228 24.24 -38.62 -2.82
C GLU A 228 23.00 -39.10 -2.05
N GLU A 229 23.12 -39.36 -0.74
CA GLU A 229 21.98 -39.81 0.09
C GLU A 229 20.86 -38.75 0.19
N MET A 230 21.19 -37.45 0.29
CA MET A 230 20.20 -36.37 0.27
C MET A 230 19.57 -36.12 -1.11
N LEU A 231 20.32 -36.35 -2.19
CA LEU A 231 19.81 -36.16 -3.55
C LEU A 231 18.91 -37.32 -3.99
N GLU A 232 19.13 -38.52 -3.46
CA GLU A 232 18.28 -39.68 -3.71
C GLU A 232 16.96 -39.59 -2.91
N GLU A 233 16.97 -39.00 -1.70
CA GLU A 233 15.75 -38.77 -0.90
C GLU A 233 14.80 -37.73 -1.53
N ILE A 234 15.32 -36.69 -2.19
CA ILE A 234 14.49 -35.67 -2.87
C ILE A 234 13.92 -36.21 -4.20
N ALA A 235 14.60 -37.17 -4.84
CA ALA A 235 14.11 -37.77 -6.08
C ALA A 235 12.96 -38.76 -5.87
N GLU A 236 12.81 -39.34 -4.68
CA GLU A 236 11.75 -40.32 -4.39
C GLU A 236 10.44 -39.70 -3.87
N GLU A 237 10.43 -38.47 -3.34
CA GLU A 237 9.20 -37.84 -2.82
C GLU A 237 8.36 -37.07 -3.87
N GLU A 238 8.84 -36.87 -5.10
CA GLU A 238 8.12 -36.10 -6.14
C GLU A 238 7.31 -36.99 -7.12
N HIS A 239 6.66 -38.04 -6.60
CA HIS A 239 5.69 -38.88 -7.34
C HIS A 239 4.23 -38.61 -6.94
N VAL A 240 3.85 -37.34 -6.83
CA VAL A 240 2.46 -36.93 -6.58
C VAL A 240 1.84 -36.29 -7.83
N LYS A 241 1.17 -37.15 -8.62
CA LYS A 241 0.06 -36.87 -9.57
C LYS A 241 0.22 -35.68 -10.53
N SER A 242 1.00 -35.88 -11.59
CA SER A 242 1.01 -35.02 -12.79
C SER A 242 -0.26 -35.11 -13.66
N GLU A 243 -1.09 -36.15 -13.51
CA GLU A 243 -2.28 -36.34 -14.37
C GLU A 243 -3.40 -35.29 -14.17
N ALA A 244 -3.40 -34.55 -13.06
CA ALA A 244 -4.38 -33.49 -12.83
C ALA A 244 -4.02 -32.16 -13.51
N PHE A 245 -2.76 -31.97 -13.91
CA PHE A 245 -2.29 -30.72 -14.51
C PHE A 245 -2.41 -30.72 -16.03
N ASP A 246 -2.24 -31.88 -16.66
CA ASP A 246 -2.40 -32.02 -18.12
C ASP A 246 -3.87 -31.86 -18.56
N ASP A 247 -4.83 -32.26 -17.73
CA ASP A 247 -6.27 -32.10 -18.02
C ASP A 247 -6.73 -30.63 -17.95
N MET A 248 -6.07 -29.79 -17.13
CA MET A 248 -6.32 -28.35 -17.09
C MET A 248 -5.67 -27.59 -18.25
N LEU A 249 -4.58 -28.10 -18.84
CA LEU A 249 -3.95 -27.47 -20.00
C LEU A 249 -4.75 -27.71 -21.29
N ALA A 250 -5.35 -28.89 -21.44
CA ALA A 250 -6.14 -29.24 -22.61
C ALA A 250 -7.43 -28.39 -22.76
N GLU A 251 -7.96 -27.83 -21.67
CA GLU A 251 -9.19 -27.01 -21.71
C GLU A 251 -8.93 -25.55 -22.15
N ILE A 252 -7.67 -25.09 -22.13
CA ILE A 252 -7.30 -23.71 -22.50
C ILE A 252 -7.02 -23.57 -24.01
N GLU A 253 -6.65 -24.64 -24.71
CA GLU A 253 -6.36 -24.59 -26.16
C GLU A 253 -7.60 -24.58 -27.08
N GLY A 254 -8.82 -24.68 -26.52
CA GLY A 254 -10.07 -24.69 -27.30
C GLY A 254 -10.67 -23.32 -27.65
N SER A 255 -10.17 -22.22 -27.10
CA SER A 255 -10.80 -20.89 -27.27
C SER A 255 -10.09 -20.05 -28.35
N SER A 256 -10.50 -20.27 -29.60
CA SER A 256 -10.03 -19.47 -30.74
C SER A 256 -10.77 -18.12 -30.81
N VAL A 257 -10.03 -17.02 -30.66
CA VAL A 257 -10.45 -15.67 -31.02
C VAL A 257 -9.64 -15.24 -32.25
N PRO A 258 -10.25 -14.70 -33.32
CA PRO A 258 -9.50 -14.31 -34.50
C PRO A 258 -8.78 -12.97 -34.28
N VAL A 259 -7.45 -13.00 -34.29
CA VAL A 259 -6.60 -11.80 -34.39
C VAL A 259 -6.27 -11.59 -35.87
N ALA A 260 -6.70 -10.45 -36.39
CA ALA A 260 -6.35 -9.97 -37.72
C ALA A 260 -4.90 -9.48 -37.73
N ALA A 261 -4.04 -10.16 -38.48
CA ALA A 261 -2.68 -9.73 -38.77
C ALA A 261 -2.61 -9.21 -40.21
N THR A 262 -2.26 -7.93 -40.37
CA THR A 262 -1.75 -7.37 -41.62
C THR A 262 -0.24 -7.57 -41.63
N LEU A 263 0.23 -8.48 -42.47
CA LEU A 263 1.64 -8.71 -42.79
C LEU A 263 2.13 -7.65 -43.79
N ASN A 264 3.17 -6.90 -43.41
CA ASN A 264 4.14 -6.37 -44.37
C ASN A 264 5.41 -7.21 -44.17
N GLU A 265 5.70 -8.07 -45.14
CA GLU A 265 6.98 -8.76 -45.30
C GLU A 265 7.91 -7.78 -46.00
N ASP A 266 9.01 -7.36 -45.36
CA ASP A 266 10.29 -6.95 -46.01
C ASP A 266 11.31 -6.27 -45.06
N ASP A 267 11.03 -6.09 -43.76
CA ASP A 267 12.04 -5.51 -42.85
C ASP A 267 12.83 -6.58 -42.09
N GLU A 268 14.15 -6.61 -42.30
CA GLU A 268 15.10 -7.44 -41.55
C GLU A 268 15.04 -7.15 -40.04
N PRO A 269 15.13 -8.17 -39.17
CA PRO A 269 15.11 -7.98 -37.73
C PRO A 269 16.40 -7.28 -37.26
N VAL A 270 16.29 -5.99 -36.98
CA VAL A 270 17.33 -5.23 -36.28
C VAL A 270 17.51 -5.85 -34.90
N SER A 271 18.67 -6.45 -34.66
CA SER A 271 19.05 -6.99 -33.36
C SER A 271 19.27 -5.84 -32.38
N ALA A 272 18.22 -5.52 -31.61
CA ALA A 272 18.33 -4.59 -30.50
C ALA A 272 19.37 -5.14 -29.50
N SER A 273 20.44 -4.38 -29.29
CA SER A 273 21.47 -4.72 -28.31
C SER A 273 20.85 -4.73 -26.91
N SER A 274 21.35 -5.61 -26.03
CA SER A 274 20.85 -5.74 -24.64
C SER A 274 20.91 -4.42 -23.85
N ASP A 275 21.78 -3.49 -24.27
CA ASP A 275 21.93 -2.17 -23.65
C ASP A 275 20.81 -1.19 -24.07
N GLU A 276 20.24 -1.37 -25.27
CA GLU A 276 19.09 -0.59 -25.74
C GLU A 276 17.79 -1.04 -25.05
N TYR A 277 17.67 -2.34 -24.76
CA TYR A 277 16.57 -2.87 -23.95
C TYR A 277 16.64 -2.40 -22.48
N ALA A 278 17.84 -2.29 -21.90
CA ALA A 278 18.03 -1.74 -20.56
C ALA A 278 17.65 -0.25 -20.49
N SER A 279 17.83 0.51 -21.58
CA SER A 279 17.40 1.91 -21.68
C SER A 279 15.90 2.09 -21.90
N ALA A 280 15.23 1.10 -22.52
CA ALA A 280 13.79 1.11 -22.75
C ALA A 280 12.96 0.61 -21.55
N VAL A 281 13.58 -0.13 -20.62
CA VAL A 281 12.91 -0.78 -19.49
C VAL A 281 12.82 0.11 -18.24
N ASP A 282 13.57 1.22 -18.17
CA ASP A 282 13.43 2.18 -17.06
C ASP A 282 13.33 3.65 -17.53
N PRO A 283 12.12 4.10 -17.91
CA PRO A 283 11.85 5.50 -18.25
C PRO A 283 11.84 6.44 -17.02
N TYR A 284 12.32 6.01 -15.84
CA TYR A 284 12.26 6.76 -14.59
C TYR A 284 13.58 7.46 -14.21
N SER A 285 14.66 7.29 -15.00
CA SER A 285 16.02 7.72 -14.64
C SER A 285 16.42 9.16 -15.02
N HIS A 286 15.65 9.88 -15.86
CA HIS A 286 16.08 11.16 -16.45
C HIS A 286 15.28 12.41 -16.04
N GLY A 287 14.55 12.36 -14.92
CA GLY A 287 13.97 13.57 -14.33
C GLY A 287 14.90 14.17 -13.29
N GLU A 288 15.75 15.12 -13.66
CA GLU A 288 16.57 15.88 -12.71
C GLU A 288 15.63 16.76 -11.85
N TRP A 289 15.60 16.50 -10.55
CA TRP A 289 14.83 17.26 -9.57
C TRP A 289 15.64 18.50 -9.19
N ASP A 290 15.09 19.69 -9.39
CA ASP A 290 15.60 20.90 -8.74
C ASP A 290 15.34 20.74 -7.24
N GLY A 291 16.39 20.38 -6.49
CA GLY A 291 16.36 20.01 -5.07
C GLY A 291 16.02 21.16 -4.13
N SER A 292 15.05 22.01 -4.48
CA SER A 292 14.47 23.02 -3.60
C SER A 292 13.59 22.32 -2.56
N VAL A 293 14.26 21.62 -1.65
CA VAL A 293 13.72 21.38 -0.31
C VAL A 293 13.53 22.76 0.28
N LEU A 294 12.29 23.24 0.27
CA LEU A 294 11.91 24.37 1.09
C LEU A 294 12.08 23.93 2.54
N ASP A 295 13.29 24.12 3.07
CA ASP A 295 13.56 24.07 4.49
C ASP A 295 12.95 25.34 5.11
N VAL A 296 11.62 25.34 5.26
CA VAL A 296 10.85 26.44 5.87
C VAL A 296 11.20 26.59 7.36
N SER A 297 12.00 25.67 7.92
CA SER A 297 12.51 25.71 9.28
C SER A 297 13.40 26.92 9.59
N ASN A 298 14.03 27.54 8.58
CA ASN A 298 15.01 28.62 8.81
C ASN A 298 14.44 30.06 8.87
N GLY A 299 13.11 30.22 8.86
CA GLY A 299 12.45 31.53 8.90
C GLY A 299 12.25 32.15 10.28
N PHE A 300 12.52 31.43 11.39
CA PHE A 300 12.13 31.88 12.74
C PHE A 300 13.31 31.91 13.73
N GLN A 301 14.39 32.62 13.40
CA GLN A 301 15.30 33.15 14.43
C GLN A 301 14.63 34.31 15.17
N ARG A 302 13.78 33.94 16.16
CA ARG A 302 13.43 34.83 17.25
C ARG A 302 14.69 35.08 18.06
N GLY A 303 15.18 36.32 18.05
CA GLY A 303 16.34 36.75 18.82
C GLY A 303 16.27 36.28 20.27
N GLY A 304 17.15 35.36 20.63
CA GLY A 304 17.33 34.82 21.97
C GLY A 304 18.80 34.46 22.13
N SER A 305 19.56 35.38 22.69
CA SER A 305 20.98 35.24 23.02
C SER A 305 21.19 34.32 24.23
N SER A 306 21.78 33.15 24.03
CA SER A 306 22.54 32.35 25.02
C SER A 306 23.21 31.19 24.26
N SER A 307 24.49 31.23 23.88
CA SER A 307 25.71 31.04 24.69
C SER A 307 25.70 29.75 25.53
N GLY A 308 26.46 28.75 25.05
CA GLY A 308 26.76 27.47 25.71
C GLY A 308 26.75 26.36 24.65
N ASN A 309 27.82 26.19 23.86
CA ASN A 309 28.85 25.17 24.10
C ASN A 309 28.26 23.88 24.68
N ASP A 310 28.01 22.89 23.83
CA ASP A 310 28.39 21.50 24.10
C ASP A 310 28.57 20.76 22.77
N THR A 311 29.82 20.35 22.56
CA THR A 311 30.27 19.42 21.53
C THR A 311 30.03 18.02 22.06
N ASP A 312 29.06 17.28 21.52
CA ASP A 312 29.10 15.82 21.59
C ASP A 312 28.57 15.22 20.29
N GLY A 313 29.50 14.57 19.59
CA GLY A 313 29.27 13.92 18.32
C GLY A 313 28.58 12.58 18.53
N HIS A 314 27.32 12.51 18.11
CA HIS A 314 26.66 11.23 17.81
C HIS A 314 26.38 11.14 16.31
N ASN A 315 27.41 10.68 15.59
CA ASN A 315 27.23 10.03 14.29
C ASN A 315 26.56 8.67 14.54
N GLY A 316 25.22 8.66 14.56
CA GLY A 316 24.39 7.46 14.65
C GLY A 316 23.67 7.20 13.34
N THR A 317 24.37 6.71 12.32
CA THR A 317 23.73 6.15 11.12
C THR A 317 23.13 4.79 11.46
N SER A 318 21.89 4.77 11.96
CA SER A 318 21.08 3.56 12.02
C SER A 318 19.61 3.92 12.18
N ILE A 319 18.89 3.98 11.07
CA ILE A 319 17.44 4.21 10.96
C ILE A 319 16.59 3.08 11.61
N PHE A 320 17.24 2.14 12.34
CA PHE A 320 16.64 0.99 13.01
C PHE A 320 17.15 0.77 14.45
N GLN A 321 17.78 1.74 15.09
CA GLN A 321 18.12 1.62 16.51
C GLN A 321 17.11 2.42 17.35
N PRO A 322 16.19 1.77 18.06
CA PRO A 322 15.29 2.45 18.98
C PRO A 322 16.01 2.79 20.27
N GLU A 323 15.64 3.94 20.85
CA GLU A 323 16.26 4.52 22.03
C GLU A 323 16.27 3.61 23.27
N ASP A 324 17.31 3.81 24.08
CA ASP A 324 17.60 3.09 25.32
C ASP A 324 16.56 3.44 26.40
N GLY A 325 15.43 2.73 26.40
CA GLY A 325 14.34 2.93 27.36
C GLY A 325 12.97 2.43 26.88
N SER A 326 12.83 2.18 25.58
CA SER A 326 11.61 1.59 25.02
C SER A 326 11.42 0.15 25.51
N GLY A 327 10.28 -0.11 26.15
CA GLY A 327 9.94 -1.44 26.68
C GLY A 327 10.05 -2.52 25.62
N LEU A 328 10.45 -3.73 26.02
CA LEU A 328 10.84 -4.86 25.16
C LEU A 328 9.80 -5.23 24.07
N LEU A 329 8.55 -4.78 24.20
CA LEU A 329 7.46 -5.00 23.25
C LEU A 329 7.45 -4.02 22.06
N HIS A 330 8.15 -2.89 22.13
CA HIS A 330 8.11 -1.88 21.06
C HIS A 330 8.81 -2.33 19.76
N ARG A 331 9.72 -3.31 19.87
CA ARG A 331 10.43 -3.89 18.71
C ARG A 331 9.62 -4.96 17.96
N TYR A 332 8.49 -5.39 18.50
CA TYR A 332 7.67 -6.45 17.90
C TYR A 332 6.31 -5.89 17.47
N ALA A 333 6.28 -5.18 16.32
CA ALA A 333 5.04 -4.75 15.67
C ALA A 333 4.05 -5.90 15.35
N LEU A 334 4.51 -7.14 15.46
CA LEU A 334 3.68 -8.35 15.35
C LEU A 334 2.73 -8.55 16.54
N PHE A 335 2.96 -7.91 17.69
CA PHE A 335 2.11 -8.06 18.88
C PHE A 335 1.34 -6.78 19.19
N SER A 336 0.42 -6.40 18.30
CA SER A 336 -0.52 -5.33 18.60
C SER A 336 -1.38 -5.71 19.83
N PRO A 337 -1.77 -4.76 20.70
CA PRO A 337 -2.64 -5.05 21.84
C PRO A 337 -3.93 -5.76 21.42
N ALA A 338 -4.46 -5.45 20.24
CA ALA A 338 -5.62 -6.12 19.66
C ALA A 338 -5.34 -7.60 19.35
N LEU A 339 -4.15 -7.94 18.84
CA LEU A 339 -3.76 -9.32 18.59
C LEU A 339 -3.62 -10.12 19.89
N ILE A 340 -3.06 -9.52 20.94
CA ILE A 340 -2.97 -10.17 22.26
C ILE A 340 -4.37 -10.51 22.78
N VAL A 341 -5.30 -9.55 22.73
CA VAL A 341 -6.69 -9.77 23.17
C VAL A 341 -7.37 -10.82 22.29
N ALA A 342 -7.15 -10.81 20.97
CA ALA A 342 -7.70 -11.81 20.07
C ALA A 342 -7.19 -13.22 20.37
N VAL A 343 -5.88 -13.38 20.58
CA VAL A 343 -5.26 -14.66 20.97
C VAL A 343 -5.80 -15.13 22.31
N LEU A 344 -5.92 -14.23 23.29
CA LEU A 344 -6.42 -14.56 24.63
C LEU A 344 -7.88 -14.99 24.60
N ILE A 345 -8.75 -14.29 23.86
CA ILE A 345 -10.16 -14.70 23.67
C ILE A 345 -10.22 -16.08 22.98
N THR A 346 -9.39 -16.31 21.96
CA THR A 346 -9.36 -17.59 21.24
C THR A 346 -8.93 -18.73 22.17
N PHE A 347 -7.87 -18.54 22.95
CA PHE A 347 -7.34 -19.59 23.83
C PHE A 347 -8.19 -19.82 25.08
N VAL A 348 -8.71 -18.77 25.70
CA VAL A 348 -9.41 -18.86 27.00
C VAL A 348 -10.90 -19.15 26.82
N VAL A 349 -11.52 -18.64 25.75
CA VAL A 349 -12.96 -18.81 25.52
C VAL A 349 -13.22 -19.85 24.44
N LEU A 350 -12.64 -19.70 23.26
CA LEU A 350 -13.04 -20.49 22.10
C LEU A 350 -12.57 -21.95 22.21
N ILE A 351 -11.30 -22.20 22.53
CA ILE A 351 -10.74 -23.56 22.63
C ILE A 351 -11.47 -24.42 23.68
N PRO A 352 -11.66 -23.98 24.94
CA PRO A 352 -12.33 -24.80 25.94
C PRO A 352 -13.78 -25.13 25.58
N THR A 353 -14.49 -24.17 24.97
CA THR A 353 -15.88 -24.37 24.54
C THR A 353 -15.98 -25.45 23.46
N VAL A 354 -15.02 -25.47 22.52
CA VAL A 354 -14.95 -26.51 21.47
C VAL A 354 -14.60 -27.86 22.06
N ILE A 355 -13.64 -27.93 22.99
CA ILE A 355 -13.24 -29.19 23.64
C ILE A 355 -14.40 -29.81 24.40
N VAL A 356 -15.12 -29.00 25.21
CA VAL A 356 -16.30 -29.46 25.95
C VAL A 356 -17.40 -29.94 24.99
N GLY A 357 -17.65 -29.20 23.90
CA GLY A 357 -18.61 -29.59 22.88
C GLY A 357 -18.23 -30.90 22.18
N ALA A 358 -16.96 -31.09 21.85
CA ALA A 358 -16.46 -32.32 21.23
C ALA A 358 -16.60 -33.52 22.16
N GLN A 359 -16.26 -33.38 23.45
CA GLN A 359 -16.46 -34.45 24.43
C GLN A 359 -17.94 -34.80 24.63
N ALA A 360 -18.84 -33.80 24.62
CA ALA A 360 -20.28 -34.04 24.69
C ALA A 360 -20.79 -34.82 23.47
N LEU A 361 -20.28 -34.55 22.26
CA LEU A 361 -20.64 -35.29 21.04
C LEU A 361 -20.09 -36.71 21.05
N LEU A 362 -18.85 -36.91 21.52
CA LEU A 362 -18.25 -38.24 21.65
C LEU A 362 -18.95 -39.09 22.71
N SER A 363 -19.64 -38.49 23.68
CA SER A 363 -20.43 -39.19 24.69
C SER A 363 -21.75 -39.76 24.14
N ILE A 364 -22.13 -39.46 22.89
CA ILE A 364 -23.30 -40.06 22.27
C ILE A 364 -22.92 -41.47 21.81
N GLU A 365 -23.01 -42.42 22.74
CA GLU A 365 -22.95 -43.83 22.41
C GLU A 365 -24.21 -44.21 21.63
N THR A 366 -24.04 -44.66 20.38
CA THR A 366 -25.15 -45.22 19.63
C THR A 366 -25.56 -46.54 20.28
N VAL A 367 -26.84 -46.66 20.66
CA VAL A 367 -27.41 -47.88 21.22
C VAL A 367 -27.43 -48.99 20.17
N ASN A 368 -26.29 -49.64 19.94
CA ASN A 368 -26.12 -50.77 19.04
C ASN A 368 -26.78 -52.08 19.56
N GLY A 369 -27.71 -51.97 20.50
CA GLY A 369 -28.26 -53.10 21.26
C GLY A 369 -29.77 -53.32 21.14
N LEU A 370 -30.52 -52.51 20.38
CA LEU A 370 -31.98 -52.69 20.27
C LEU A 370 -32.44 -53.55 19.10
N GLU A 371 -31.59 -53.88 18.12
CA GLU A 371 -32.04 -54.54 16.89
C GLU A 371 -32.17 -56.07 17.01
N THR A 372 -31.59 -56.70 18.04
CA THR A 372 -31.50 -58.18 18.10
C THR A 372 -32.51 -58.84 19.05
N LYS A 373 -33.42 -58.09 19.70
CA LYS A 373 -34.36 -58.67 20.68
C LYS A 373 -35.86 -58.55 20.33
N MET A 374 -36.21 -58.03 19.16
CA MET A 374 -37.60 -58.01 18.65
C MET A 374 -37.80 -58.90 17.43
N THR A 375 -37.23 -60.11 17.42
CA THR A 375 -37.75 -61.22 16.62
C THR A 375 -38.31 -62.25 17.57
N GLY A 376 -39.50 -61.96 18.10
CA GLY A 376 -40.30 -63.01 18.73
C GLY A 376 -40.55 -64.10 17.70
N SER A 377 -39.95 -65.28 17.88
CA SER A 377 -40.27 -66.44 17.07
C SER A 377 -41.72 -66.81 17.34
N VAL A 378 -42.60 -66.46 16.41
CA VAL A 378 -43.94 -67.02 16.39
C VAL A 378 -43.77 -68.47 15.94
N GLY A 379 -43.72 -69.38 16.90
CA GLY A 379 -43.71 -70.81 16.65
C GLY A 379 -44.95 -71.19 15.86
N ILE A 380 -44.76 -71.56 14.59
CA ILE A 380 -45.78 -72.24 13.79
C ILE A 380 -45.74 -73.70 14.24
N ASP A 381 -46.76 -74.09 15.00
CA ASP A 381 -46.96 -75.45 15.52
C ASP A 381 -47.50 -76.34 14.37
N PRO A 382 -46.75 -77.34 13.87
CA PRO A 382 -47.16 -78.14 12.71
C PRO A 382 -48.13 -79.28 13.07
N SER A 383 -48.66 -79.33 14.28
CA SER A 383 -49.51 -80.44 14.77
C SER A 383 -51.01 -80.29 14.46
N LYS A 384 -51.42 -79.27 13.71
CA LYS A 384 -52.78 -79.11 13.17
C LYS A 384 -52.79 -79.19 11.65
N GLN A 385 -52.67 -80.40 11.10
CA GLN A 385 -53.21 -80.75 9.79
C GLN A 385 -53.94 -82.08 9.88
#